data_AF-A0A538PJI0-F1
#
_entry.id   AF-A0A538PJI0-F1
#
_cell.length_a   1.000
_cell.length_b   1.000
_cell.length_c   1.000
_cell.angle_alpha   90.00
_cell.angle_beta   90.00
_cell.angle_gamma   90.00
#
_symmetry.space_group_name_H-M   'P 1'
#
loop_
_entity.id
_entity.type
_entity.pdbx_description
1 polymer ?
#
loop_
_entity_poly.entity_id
_entity_poly.type
_entity_poly.pdbx_seq_one_letter_code
_entity_poly.pdbx_strand_id
1 'polypeptide(L)'
;MKPRLVFYAICLATAYLIGKAAGVALAPAKGEFFREVPKWWTRQALCVHQFEGSWRDPDPPYFGGMQMDAAFMRRYGGWVLARHGTADRWSPRTQLLIAWRGWKVQGWAAWPNTARTCGLR
;
A
#
# COMPACT_ATOMS: atom_id res chain seq x y z
N MET A 1 19.87 -68.43 -14.77
CA MET A 1 21.23 -68.13 -14.25
C MET A 1 21.57 -66.69 -14.62
N LYS A 2 22.02 -65.88 -13.65
CA LYS A 2 22.44 -64.45 -13.77
C LYS A 2 23.97 -64.36 -13.94
N PRO A 3 24.51 -63.25 -14.47
CA PRO A 3 25.01 -62.16 -13.60
C PRO A 3 24.58 -60.75 -14.11
N ARG A 4 23.93 -59.87 -13.33
CA ARG A 4 24.43 -58.87 -12.34
C ARG A 4 25.37 -57.80 -12.92
N LEU A 5 24.84 -56.57 -13.13
CA LEU A 5 25.20 -55.29 -12.45
C LEU A 5 26.52 -54.68 -13.01
N VAL A 6 26.63 -53.45 -13.52
CA VAL A 6 26.37 -52.09 -13.00
C VAL A 6 26.70 -51.14 -14.18
N PHE A 7 26.00 -50.02 -14.40
CA PHE A 7 26.61 -48.69 -14.65
C PHE A 7 25.51 -47.64 -14.79
N TYR A 8 25.42 -46.84 -13.73
CA TYR A 8 24.78 -45.53 -13.62
C TYR A 8 25.16 -44.61 -14.79
N ALA A 9 24.16 -43.99 -15.43
CA ALA A 9 24.30 -42.67 -16.03
C ALA A 9 22.91 -42.04 -16.13
N ILE A 10 22.43 -41.57 -14.97
CA ILE A 10 21.35 -40.59 -14.90
C ILE A 10 21.92 -39.29 -15.52
N CYS A 11 21.69 -39.09 -16.82
CA CYS A 11 21.89 -37.79 -17.45
C CYS A 11 20.74 -36.88 -17.04
N LEU A 12 20.93 -36.18 -15.91
CA LEU A 12 20.22 -34.97 -15.51
C LEU A 12 20.36 -33.92 -16.63
N ALA A 13 19.32 -33.73 -17.42
CA ALA A 13 19.17 -32.53 -18.22
C ALA A 13 17.68 -32.20 -18.38
N THR A 14 17.35 -30.97 -17.97
CA THR A 14 16.20 -30.16 -18.42
C THR A 14 14.80 -30.64 -18.05
N ALA A 15 14.35 -30.27 -16.84
CA ALA A 15 13.09 -29.55 -16.62
C ALA A 15 12.92 -29.18 -15.14
N TYR A 16 13.96 -28.60 -14.53
CA TYR A 16 13.75 -27.80 -13.32
C TYR A 16 13.19 -26.46 -13.80
N LEU A 17 12.03 -26.06 -13.26
CA LEU A 17 11.41 -24.73 -13.38
C LEU A 17 10.62 -24.42 -14.66
N ILE A 18 9.46 -25.07 -14.84
CA ILE A 18 8.36 -24.44 -15.56
C ILE A 18 7.26 -24.13 -14.56
N GLY A 19 7.06 -22.84 -14.29
CA GLY A 19 5.79 -22.32 -13.82
C GLY A 19 5.54 -22.35 -12.32
N LYS A 20 6.39 -21.68 -11.52
CA LYS A 20 5.76 -20.78 -10.55
C LYS A 20 5.01 -19.79 -11.40
N ALA A 21 3.70 -19.98 -11.56
CA ALA A 21 2.83 -18.94 -12.06
C ALA A 21 3.14 -17.73 -11.17
N ALA A 22 3.93 -16.80 -11.72
CA ALA A 22 3.92 -15.44 -11.27
C ALA A 22 2.46 -15.07 -11.41
N GLY A 23 1.73 -15.11 -10.29
CA GLY A 23 0.42 -14.53 -10.22
C GLY A 23 0.64 -13.10 -10.66
N VAL A 24 0.30 -12.82 -11.92
CA VAL A 24 0.15 -11.46 -12.38
C VAL A 24 -1.00 -10.97 -11.53
N ALA A 25 -0.67 -10.37 -10.40
CA ALA A 25 -1.61 -9.57 -9.65
C ALA A 25 -1.98 -8.46 -10.62
N LEU A 26 -3.07 -8.71 -11.38
CA LEU A 26 -3.67 -7.72 -12.25
C LEU A 26 -3.83 -6.48 -11.39
N ALA A 27 -3.15 -5.41 -11.79
CA ALA A 27 -3.32 -4.13 -11.11
C ALA A 27 -4.83 -3.86 -11.05
N PRO A 28 -5.42 -3.61 -9.87
CA PRO A 28 -6.86 -3.46 -9.73
C PRO A 28 -7.35 -2.43 -10.75
N ALA A 29 -8.54 -2.66 -11.32
CA ALA A 29 -9.13 -1.68 -12.21
C ALA A 29 -9.20 -0.32 -11.49
N LYS A 30 -9.07 0.80 -12.22
CA LYS A 30 -8.96 2.17 -11.66
C LYS A 30 -10.07 2.57 -10.66
N GLY A 31 -11.15 1.78 -10.51
CA GLY A 31 -12.21 1.95 -9.51
C GLY A 31 -12.26 0.92 -8.38
N GLU A 32 -11.55 -0.21 -8.45
CA GLU A 32 -11.59 -1.26 -7.41
C GLU A 32 -10.88 -0.83 -6.13
N PHE A 33 -9.77 -0.10 -6.25
CA PHE A 33 -9.01 0.43 -5.12
C PHE A 33 -9.84 1.26 -4.14
N PHE A 34 -10.86 1.99 -4.62
CA PHE A 34 -11.66 2.88 -3.77
C PHE A 34 -12.89 2.22 -3.16
N ARG A 35 -13.29 1.03 -3.62
CA ARG A 35 -14.31 0.23 -2.92
C ARG A 35 -13.82 -0.20 -1.53
N GLU A 36 -12.51 -0.18 -1.30
CA GLU A 36 -11.91 -0.55 -0.02
C GLU A 36 -12.17 0.44 1.12
N VAL A 37 -12.43 1.72 0.83
CA VAL A 37 -12.53 2.78 1.87
C VAL A 37 -14.00 3.00 2.27
N PRO A 38 -14.42 2.64 3.50
CA PRO A 38 -15.80 2.80 3.91
C PRO A 38 -16.21 4.27 4.05
N LYS A 39 -17.42 4.62 3.60
CA LYS A 39 -17.95 6.00 3.70
C LYS A 39 -17.94 6.55 5.13
N TRP A 40 -18.18 5.70 6.13
CA TRP A 40 -18.15 6.12 7.54
C TRP A 40 -16.76 6.58 7.96
N TRP A 41 -15.71 5.88 7.51
CA TRP A 41 -14.33 6.23 7.81
C TRP A 41 -13.93 7.48 7.03
N THR A 42 -14.33 7.59 5.76
CA THR A 42 -14.07 8.78 4.95
C THR A 42 -14.59 10.05 5.62
N ARG A 43 -15.77 10.01 6.27
CA ARG A 43 -16.29 11.16 7.02
C ARG A 43 -15.38 11.56 8.19
N GLN A 44 -14.84 10.58 8.91
CA GLN A 44 -13.91 10.81 10.02
C GLN A 44 -12.57 11.36 9.52
N ALA A 45 -12.02 10.76 8.46
CA ALA A 45 -10.78 11.21 7.83
C ALA A 45 -10.89 12.64 7.28
N LEU A 46 -12.08 13.02 6.77
CA LEU A 46 -12.32 14.40 6.34
C LEU A 46 -12.41 15.39 7.50
N CYS A 47 -12.90 14.98 8.69
CA CYS A 47 -12.76 15.82 9.88
C CYS A 47 -11.29 16.03 10.23
N VAL A 48 -10.49 14.95 10.24
CA VAL A 48 -9.04 15.07 10.50
C VAL A 48 -8.40 16.03 9.49
N HIS A 49 -8.62 15.82 8.20
CA HIS A 49 -8.10 16.67 7.13
C HIS A 49 -8.42 18.17 7.31
N GLN A 50 -9.58 18.54 7.86
CA GLN A 50 -9.92 19.95 8.10
C GLN A 50 -8.94 20.67 9.04
N PHE A 51 -8.20 19.93 9.86
CA PHE A 51 -7.20 20.46 10.79
C PHE A 51 -5.76 20.17 10.37
N GLU A 52 -5.57 19.54 9.21
CA GLU A 52 -4.26 19.20 8.64
C GLU A 52 -3.90 20.18 7.51
N GLY A 53 -3.06 19.75 6.56
CA GLY A 53 -2.59 20.56 5.43
C GLY A 53 -3.53 20.59 4.22
N SER A 54 -3.16 21.41 3.24
CA SER A 54 -3.80 21.40 1.91
C SER A 54 -3.60 20.05 1.22
N TRP A 55 -4.55 19.61 0.39
CA TRP A 55 -4.37 18.41 -0.45
C TRP A 55 -3.10 18.43 -1.30
N ARG A 56 -2.59 19.63 -1.60
CA ARG A 56 -1.38 19.86 -2.42
C ARG A 56 -0.19 20.39 -1.60
N ASP A 57 -0.23 20.28 -0.28
CA ASP A 57 0.85 20.76 0.60
C ASP A 57 2.18 20.03 0.28
N PRO A 58 3.17 20.71 -0.31
CA PRO A 58 4.44 20.10 -0.70
C PRO A 58 5.50 20.18 0.40
N ASP A 59 5.20 20.77 1.56
CA ASP A 59 6.20 21.24 2.50
C ASP A 59 6.70 20.10 3.42
N PRO A 60 7.99 19.68 3.29
CA PRO A 60 8.51 18.62 4.15
C PRO A 60 8.46 19.04 5.64
N PRO A 61 8.28 18.07 6.56
CA PRO A 61 8.44 16.63 6.37
C PRO A 61 7.15 15.84 6.06
N TYR A 62 5.99 16.51 5.98
CA TYR A 62 4.68 15.88 5.80
C TYR A 62 4.01 16.39 4.53
N PHE A 63 3.46 15.49 3.72
CA PHE A 63 2.98 15.86 2.39
C PHE A 63 1.48 15.62 2.22
N GLY A 64 0.83 16.50 1.47
CA GLY A 64 -0.58 16.40 1.09
C GLY A 64 -1.55 16.61 2.26
N GLY A 65 -2.84 16.46 1.99
CA GLY A 65 -3.90 16.85 2.92
C GLY A 65 -4.04 15.97 4.15
N MET A 66 -3.46 14.77 4.12
CA MET A 66 -3.38 13.89 5.29
C MET A 66 -2.00 13.97 5.96
N GLN A 67 -1.15 14.94 5.62
CA GLN A 67 0.16 15.17 6.24
C GLN A 67 0.98 13.88 6.42
N MET A 68 1.20 13.14 5.33
CA MET A 68 1.91 11.86 5.39
C MET A 68 3.40 12.06 5.31
N ASP A 69 4.16 11.47 6.25
CA ASP A 69 5.62 11.44 6.15
C ASP A 69 6.11 10.40 5.10
N ALA A 70 7.40 10.46 4.79
CA ALA A 70 8.01 9.56 3.81
C ALA A 70 7.97 8.07 4.23
N ALA A 71 8.01 7.76 5.53
CA ALA A 71 7.95 6.39 6.03
C ALA A 71 6.54 5.81 5.88
N PHE A 72 5.51 6.58 6.23
CA PHE A 72 4.10 6.26 6.07
C PHE A 72 3.77 6.04 4.59
N MET A 73 4.20 6.96 3.71
CA MET A 73 4.01 6.84 2.27
C MET A 73 4.69 5.58 1.71
N ARG A 74 5.94 5.29 2.09
CA ARG A 74 6.63 4.04 1.68
C ARG A 74 5.89 2.80 2.19
N ARG A 75 5.48 2.80 3.46
CA ARG A 75 4.90 1.64 4.12
C ARG A 75 3.53 1.28 3.57
N TYR A 76 2.66 2.26 3.37
CA TYR A 76 1.26 2.03 3.05
C TYR A 76 0.91 2.30 1.59
N GLY A 77 1.71 3.11 0.88
CA GLY A 77 1.49 3.55 -0.50
C GLY A 77 2.73 3.53 -1.38
N GLY A 78 3.70 2.64 -1.11
CA GLY A 78 5.00 2.63 -1.81
C GLY A 78 4.91 2.57 -3.34
N TRP A 79 3.89 1.91 -3.90
CA TRP A 79 3.67 1.90 -5.35
C TRP A 79 3.18 3.25 -5.90
N VAL A 80 2.39 3.99 -5.11
CA VAL A 80 1.96 5.35 -5.48
C VAL A 80 3.14 6.29 -5.37
N LEU A 81 3.92 6.17 -4.29
CA LEU A 81 5.13 6.96 -4.07
C LEU A 81 6.14 6.77 -5.22
N ALA A 82 6.42 5.53 -5.63
CA ALA A 82 7.33 5.23 -6.72
C ALA A 82 6.87 5.80 -8.07
N ARG A 83 5.55 5.87 -8.31
CA ARG A 83 4.99 6.31 -9.60
C ARG A 83 4.74 7.81 -9.68
N HIS A 84 4.37 8.43 -8.56
CA HIS A 84 3.84 9.80 -8.55
C HIS A 84 4.65 10.75 -7.66
N GLY A 85 5.62 10.26 -6.89
CA GLY A 85 6.32 11.05 -5.88
C GLY A 85 5.47 11.20 -4.61
N THR A 86 5.65 12.29 -3.87
CA THR A 86 5.03 12.55 -2.56
C THR A 86 3.52 12.83 -2.65
N ALA A 87 2.85 12.81 -1.49
CA ALA A 87 1.39 12.80 -1.39
C ALA A 87 0.70 14.05 -1.95
N ASP A 88 1.38 15.21 -1.98
CA ASP A 88 0.93 16.45 -2.64
C ASP A 88 0.58 16.25 -4.13
N ARG A 89 1.18 15.25 -4.77
CA ARG A 89 0.96 14.92 -6.19
C ARG A 89 -0.14 13.89 -6.40
N TRP A 90 -0.67 13.32 -5.32
CA TRP A 90 -1.69 12.28 -5.37
C TRP A 90 -3.08 12.92 -5.37
N SER A 91 -4.04 12.26 -6.02
CA SER A 91 -5.44 12.70 -5.89
C SER A 91 -5.91 12.58 -4.44
N PRO A 92 -6.84 13.44 -3.97
CA PRO A 92 -7.38 13.36 -2.60
C PRO A 92 -7.91 11.97 -2.25
N ARG A 93 -8.52 11.29 -3.23
CA ARG A 93 -8.98 9.91 -3.06
C ARG A 93 -7.82 8.96 -2.75
N THR A 94 -6.72 9.07 -3.49
CA THR A 94 -5.53 8.23 -3.28
C THR A 94 -4.91 8.48 -1.90
N GLN A 95 -4.83 9.73 -1.47
CA GLN A 95 -4.38 10.06 -0.13
C GLN A 95 -5.28 9.41 0.94
N LEU A 96 -6.61 9.51 0.80
CA LEU A 96 -7.55 8.85 1.71
C LEU A 96 -7.41 7.32 1.72
N LEU A 97 -7.14 6.69 0.57
CA LEU A 97 -6.88 5.25 0.49
C LEU A 97 -5.60 4.85 1.24
N ILE A 98 -4.50 5.58 1.05
CA ILE A 98 -3.24 5.26 1.75
C ILE A 98 -3.38 5.54 3.25
N ALA A 99 -4.09 6.60 3.62
CA ALA A 99 -4.44 6.89 5.01
C ALA A 99 -5.27 5.77 5.64
N TRP A 100 -6.29 5.26 4.92
CA TRP A 100 -7.11 4.13 5.35
C TRP A 100 -6.26 2.88 5.60
N ARG A 101 -5.30 2.59 4.72
CA ARG A 101 -4.40 1.46 4.89
C ARG A 101 -3.52 1.58 6.12
N GLY A 102 -3.01 2.76 6.42
CA GLY A 102 -2.27 3.02 7.66
C GLY A 102 -3.16 2.94 8.89
N TRP A 103 -4.36 3.53 8.81
CA TRP A 103 -5.35 3.48 9.88
C TRP A 103 -5.74 2.06 10.28
N LYS A 104 -5.88 1.13 9.31
CA LYS A 104 -6.16 -0.28 9.63
C LYS A 104 -5.08 -0.95 10.49
N VAL A 105 -3.85 -0.42 10.51
CA VAL A 105 -2.72 -0.99 11.25
C VAL A 105 -2.54 -0.32 12.60
N GLN A 106 -2.69 1.00 12.67
CA GLN A 106 -2.35 1.79 13.86
C GLN A 106 -3.47 2.71 14.37
N GLY A 107 -4.68 2.55 13.84
CA GLY A 107 -5.81 3.41 14.16
C GLY A 107 -5.53 4.87 13.83
N TRP A 108 -6.06 5.77 14.66
CA TRP A 108 -5.86 7.21 14.51
C TRP A 108 -4.53 7.72 15.11
N ALA A 109 -3.64 6.84 15.57
CA ALA A 109 -2.35 7.22 16.14
C ALA A 109 -1.41 7.95 15.15
N ALA A 110 -1.66 7.87 13.84
CA ALA A 110 -0.96 8.69 12.85
C ALA A 110 -1.31 10.19 12.94
N TRP A 111 -2.46 10.54 13.51
CA TRP A 111 -2.98 11.90 13.60
C TRP A 111 -3.47 12.19 15.03
N PRO A 112 -2.63 12.06 16.06
CA PRO A 112 -3.08 11.93 17.46
C PRO A 112 -3.80 13.18 17.99
N ASN A 113 -3.41 14.37 17.54
CA ASN A 113 -3.99 15.62 18.01
C ASN A 113 -5.31 15.92 17.30
N THR A 114 -5.32 15.86 15.96
CA THR A 114 -6.50 16.14 15.13
C THR A 114 -7.57 15.06 15.27
N ALA A 115 -7.18 13.79 15.44
CA ALA A 115 -8.10 12.72 15.81
C ALA A 115 -8.82 13.02 17.12
N ARG A 116 -8.11 13.49 18.15
CA ARG A 116 -8.71 13.88 19.44
C ARG A 116 -9.69 15.04 19.26
N THR A 117 -9.33 16.06 18.48
CA THR A 117 -10.21 17.18 18.12
C THR A 117 -11.50 16.69 17.44
N CYS A 118 -11.40 15.66 16.60
CA CYS A 118 -12.53 15.03 15.92
C CYS A 118 -13.27 13.97 16.77
N GLY A 119 -12.91 13.77 18.05
CA GLY A 119 -13.54 12.78 18.92
C GLY A 119 -13.22 11.32 18.56
N LEU A 120 -12.12 11.09 17.85
CA LEU A 120 -11.66 9.78 17.38
C LEU A 120 -10.61 9.20 18.35
N ARG A 121 -10.52 7.87 18.39
CA ARG A 121 -9.55 7.11 19.20
C ARG A 121 -8.84 6.08 18.35
#